data_AF-A0A7V6Q586-F1
#
_entry.id   AF-A0A7V6Q586-F1
#
_cell.length_a   1.000
_cell.length_b   1.000
_cell.length_c   1.000
_cell.angle_alpha   90.00
_cell.angle_beta   90.00
_cell.angle_gamma   90.00
#
_symmetry.space_group_name_H-M   'P 1'
#
loop_
_entity.id
_entity.type
_entity.pdbx_description
1 polymer ?
#
loop_
_entity_poly.entity_id
_entity_poly.type
_entity_poly.pdbx_seq_one_letter_code
_entity_poly.pdbx_strand_id
1 'polypeptide(L)' 'MARQKIGTAIDSKLLYKAKLKSIHEKKHLNDIIEEALAQYLAKEKDIKTSKSIVEETKGEIKADLKIVKKVLEEEYYLEI' A
#
# COMPACT_ATOMS: atom_id res chain seq x y z
N MET A 1 -8.27 14.81 -20.26
CA MET A 1 -6.91 14.34 -20.58
C MET A 1 -6.91 13.77 -22.00
N ALA A 2 -5.79 13.86 -22.72
CA ALA A 2 -5.68 13.30 -24.07
C ALA A 2 -5.61 11.76 -24.00
N ARG A 3 -6.35 11.08 -24.86
CA ARG A 3 -6.30 9.61 -25.01
C ARG A 3 -5.25 9.24 -26.04
N GLN A 4 -4.35 8.33 -25.69
CA GLN A 4 -3.34 7.79 -26.60
C GLN A 4 -3.70 6.35 -26.96
N LYS A 5 -3.64 6.01 -28.26
CA LYS A 5 -3.87 4.63 -28.70
C LYS A 5 -2.63 3.79 -28.39
N ILE A 6 -2.85 2.63 -27.78
CA ILE A 6 -1.79 1.67 -27.49
C ILE A 6 -2.11 0.38 -28.25
N GLY A 7 -1.17 -0.09 -29.06
CA GLY A 7 -1.23 -1.40 -29.70
C GLY A 7 -0.47 -2.42 -28.85
N THR A 8 -1.18 -3.37 -28.24
CA THR A 8 -0.58 -4.39 -27.35
C THR A 8 -1.14 -5.77 -27.66
N ALA A 9 -0.31 -6.79 -27.52
CA ALA A 9 -0.77 -8.18 -27.52
C ALA A 9 -1.31 -8.56 -26.14
N ILE A 10 -2.51 -9.12 -26.09
CA ILE A 10 -3.17 -9.60 -24.87
C ILE A 10 -3.62 -11.04 -25.08
N ASP A 11 -3.55 -11.84 -24.01
CA ASP A 11 -4.08 -13.20 -24.01
C ASP A 11 -5.56 -13.24 -24.42
N SER A 12 -5.89 -14.14 -25.36
CA SER A 12 -7.22 -14.21 -25.97
C SER A 12 -8.32 -14.57 -24.96
N LYS A 13 -8.02 -15.41 -23.97
CA LYS A 13 -8.98 -15.79 -22.91
C LYS A 13 -9.21 -14.63 -21.97
N LEU A 14 -8.16 -13.87 -21.64
CA LEU A 14 -8.28 -12.67 -20.80
C LEU A 14 -9.11 -11.59 -21.48
N LEU A 15 -8.87 -11.34 -22.77
CA LEU A 15 -9.67 -10.38 -23.55
C LEU A 15 -11.14 -10.78 -23.61
N TYR A 16 -11.41 -12.08 -23.78
CA TYR A 16 -12.78 -12.60 -23.78
C TYR A 16 -13.50 -12.37 -22.44
N LYS A 17 -12.83 -12.66 -21.32
CA LYS A 17 -13.36 -12.38 -19.97
C LYS A 17 -13.64 -10.89 -19.76
N ALA A 18 -12.73 -10.02 -20.22
CA ALA A 18 -12.91 -8.58 -20.13
C ALA A 18 -14.13 -8.09 -20.94
N LYS A 19 -14.36 -8.66 -22.14
CA LYS A 19 -15.55 -8.38 -22.95
C LYS A 19 -16.85 -8.84 -22.28
N LEU A 20 -16.86 -10.02 -21.67
CA LEU A 20 -18.03 -10.48 -20.92
C LEU A 20 -18.34 -9.52 -19.76
N LYS A 21 -17.31 -9.07 -19.05
CA LYS A 21 -17.45 -8.10 -17.96
C LYS A 21 -17.97 -6.75 -18.46
N SER A 22 -17.50 -6.28 -19.63
CA SER A 22 -17.99 -5.03 -20.21
C SER A 22 -19.47 -5.08 -20.58
N ILE A 23 -19.95 -6.22 -21.09
CA ILE A 23 -21.37 -6.44 -21.38
C ILE A 23 -22.19 -6.43 -20.09
N HIS A 24 -21.74 -7.14 -19.06
CA HIS A 24 -22.43 -7.24 -17.78
C HIS A 24 -22.55 -5.88 -17.08
N GLU A 25 -21.47 -5.08 -17.08
CA GLU A 25 -21.45 -3.76 -16.45
C GLU A 25 -21.99 -2.64 -17.34
N LYS A 26 -22.38 -2.94 -18.60
CA LYS A 26 -22.79 -1.96 -19.62
C LYS A 26 -21.75 -0.83 -19.82
N LYS A 27 -20.47 -1.17 -19.73
CA LYS A 27 -19.33 -0.25 -19.93
C LYS A 27 -18.60 -0.54 -21.24
N HIS A 28 -17.85 0.42 -21.76
CA HIS A 28 -16.93 0.10 -22.86
C HIS A 28 -15.76 -0.74 -22.35
N LEU A 29 -15.27 -1.63 -23.21
CA LEU A 29 -14.09 -2.45 -22.91
C LEU A 29 -12.87 -1.60 -22.52
N ASN A 30 -12.72 -0.43 -23.16
CA ASN A 30 -11.64 0.49 -22.86
C ASN A 30 -11.71 1.02 -21.42
N ASP A 31 -12.91 1.33 -20.91
CA ASP A 31 -13.10 1.80 -19.54
C ASP A 31 -12.74 0.70 -18.53
N ILE A 32 -13.11 -0.55 -18.80
CA ILE A 32 -12.73 -1.72 -17.98
C ILE A 32 -11.20 -1.86 -17.90
N ILE A 33 -10.50 -1.65 -19.02
CA ILE A 33 -9.03 -1.76 -19.09
C ILE A 33 -8.38 -0.59 -18.35
N GLU A 34 -8.88 0.64 -18.54
CA GLU A 34 -8.39 1.83 -17.84
C GLU A 34 -8.58 1.71 -16.32
N GLU A 35 -9.77 1.27 -15.86
CA GLU A 35 -10.05 1.02 -14.44
C GLU A 35 -9.11 -0.04 -13.85
N ALA A 36 -8.90 -1.15 -14.56
CA ALA A 36 -8.01 -2.21 -14.10
C ALA A 36 -6.55 -1.74 -14.00
N LEU A 37 -6.08 -0.94 -14.96
CA LEU A 37 -4.74 -0.34 -14.93
C LEU A 37 -4.60 0.67 -13.79
N ALA A 38 -5.60 1.52 -13.58
CA ALA A 38 -5.62 2.48 -12.49
C ALA A 38 -5.55 1.76 -11.12
N GLN A 39 -6.33 0.69 -10.94
CA GLN A 39 -6.30 -0.12 -9.73
C GLN A 39 -4.96 -0.83 -9.53
N TYR A 40 -4.35 -1.36 -10.59
CA TYR A 40 -3.04 -2.00 -10.52
C TYR A 40 -1.96 -1.01 -10.05
N LEU A 41 -1.93 0.19 -10.64
CA LEU A 41 -0.95 1.23 -10.28
C LEU A 41 -1.22 1.85 -8.91
N ALA A 42 -2.48 1.94 -8.48
CA ALA A 42 -2.83 2.41 -7.14
C ALA A 42 -2.26 1.48 -6.06
N LYS A 43 -2.37 0.15 -6.25
CA LYS A 43 -1.77 -0.84 -5.33
C LYS A 43 -0.25 -0.70 -5.22
N GLU A 44 0.43 -0.37 -6.32
CA GLU A 44 1.88 -0.12 -6.31
C GLU A 44 2.26 1.14 -5.52
N LYS A 45 1.42 2.18 -5.56
CA LYS A 45 1.61 3.38 -4.74
C LYS A 45 1.42 3.07 -3.26
N ASP A 46 0.43 2.26 -2.90
CA ASP A 46 0.22 1.85 -1.51
C ASP A 46 1.42 1.07 -0.97
N ILE A 47 2.03 0.19 -1.77
CA ILE A 47 3.26 -0.55 -1.39
C ILE A 47 4.46 0.38 -1.22
N LYS A 48 4.61 1.42 -2.05
CA LYS A 48 5.69 2.41 -1.91
C LYS A 48 5.46 3.43 -0.79
N THR A 49 4.20 3.66 -0.41
CA THR A 49 3.83 4.63 0.64
C THR A 49 3.69 3.96 2.00
N SER A 50 3.49 2.64 2.06
CA SER A 50 3.72 1.83 3.24
C SER A 50 5.21 1.71 3.52
N LYS A 51 5.89 2.82 3.84
CA LYS A 51 6.99 2.75 4.79
C LYS A 51 6.39 2.06 6.01
N SER A 52 6.83 0.84 6.22
CA SER A 52 6.30 -0.04 7.25
C SER A 52 6.28 0.75 8.56
N ILE A 53 5.20 0.66 9.34
CA ILE A 53 5.19 1.16 10.73
C ILE A 53 6.46 0.68 11.46
N VAL A 54 6.99 -0.49 11.07
CA VAL A 54 8.26 -1.05 11.53
C VAL A 54 9.49 -0.21 11.14
N GLU A 55 9.57 0.39 9.94
CA GLU A 55 10.63 1.34 9.59
C GLU A 55 10.50 2.66 10.35
N GLU A 56 9.27 3.14 10.56
CA GLU A 56 9.01 4.39 11.29
C GLU A 56 9.25 4.26 12.81
N THR A 57 9.08 3.06 13.36
CA THR A 57 9.31 2.75 14.79
C THR A 57 10.66 2.08 15.07
N LYS A 58 11.52 1.91 14.05
CA LYS A 58 12.84 1.28 14.20
C LYS A 58 13.77 2.18 15.01
N GLY A 59 13.91 1.88 16.30
CA GLY A 59 14.83 2.57 17.20
C GLY A 59 14.19 3.62 18.11
N GLU A 60 12.87 3.81 18.05
CA GLU A 60 12.16 4.74 18.93
C GLU A 60 11.21 3.99 19.86
N ILE A 61 11.55 3.93 21.16
CA ILE A 61 10.59 3.54 22.21
C ILE A 61 9.95 4.83 22.71
N LYS A 62 8.68 5.06 22.36
CA LYS A 62 7.88 6.16 22.93
C LYS A 62 7.54 5.82 24.38
N ALA A 63 8.43 6.15 25.30
CA ALA A 63 8.22 6.05 26.73
C ALA A 63 8.07 7.44 27.35
N ASP A 64 7.18 7.55 28.35
CA ASP A 64 7.05 8.78 29.14
C ASP A 64 8.37 9.01 29.91
N LEU A 65 8.91 10.23 29.79
CA LEU A 65 10.18 10.64 30.40
C LEU A 65 10.21 10.36 31.90
N LYS A 66 9.06 10.42 32.58
CA LYS A 66 8.94 10.10 34.01
C LYS A 66 9.21 8.63 34.31
N ILE A 67 8.76 7.73 33.44
CA ILE A 67 8.96 6.29 33.60
C ILE A 67 10.41 5.94 33.32
N VAL A 68 10.98 6.49 32.24
CA VAL A 68 12.40 6.28 31.90
C VAL A 68 13.29 6.76 33.04
N LYS A 69 13.00 7.92 33.62
CA LYS A 69 13.76 8.46 34.75
C LYS A 69 13.67 7.56 35.98
N LYS A 70 12.49 7.04 36.32
CA LYS A 70 12.30 6.12 37.44
C LYS A 70 13.05 4.79 37.26
N VAL A 71 13.18 4.29 36.03
CA VAL A 71 13.92 3.06 35.72
C VAL A 71 15.44 3.28 35.75
N LEU A 72 15.90 4.48 35.39
CA LEU A 72 17.32 4.86 35.40
C LEU A 72 17.82 5.31 36.78
N GLU A 73 16.92 5.59 37.72
CA GLU A 73 17.28 5.83 39.12
C GLU A 73 17.60 4.47 39.76
N GLU A 74 18.89 4.18 39.90
CA GLU A 74 19.37 2.99 40.63
C GLU A 74 18.93 3.08 42.10
N GLU A 75 18.30 2.01 42.61
CA GLU A 75 18.08 1.84 44.04
C GLU A 75 19.45 1.61 44.71
N TYR A 76 19.97 2.62 45.40
CA TYR A 76 21.14 2.47 46.25
C TYR A 76 20.82 1.50 47.38
N TYR A 77 21.23 0.24 47.23
CA TYR A 77 21.35 -0.68 48.35
C TYR A 77 22.52 -0.21 49.22
N LEU A 78 22.21 0.65 50.20
CA LEU A 78 23.10 0.88 51.32
C LEU A 78 22.93 -0.29 52.29
N GLU A 79 23.80 -1.30 52.14
CA GLU A 79 24.09 -2.23 53.23
C GLU A 79 24.87 -1.49 54.32
N ILE A 80 24.22 -1.28 55.48
CA ILE A 80 24.88 -1.03 56.77
C ILE A 80 24.25 -1.97 57.79
#